data_AF-A0ABD0R2W7-F1
#
_entry.id   AF-A0ABD0R2W7-F1
#
_cell.length_a   1.000
_cell.length_b   1.000
_cell.length_c   1.000
_cell.angle_alpha   90.00
_cell.angle_beta   90.00
_cell.angle_gamma   90.00
#
_symmetry.space_group_name_H-M   'P 1'
#
loop_
_entity.id
_entity.type
_entity.pdbx_description
1 polymer ?
#
loop_
_entity_poly.entity_id
_entity_poly.type
_entity_poly.pdbx_seq_one_letter_code
_entity_poly.pdbx_strand_id
1 'polypeptide(L)'
;PYAAAACNLALRVADEMDLSLGLEVGYRVPHEDGCTPDTILRYEATLAALSCCSYTVLMLFVTDSLLLEEMMSDPLLRQYGVLVIDETQERTVATDVLLGLLRDVCRQRAELKVVVLTAPAVAHTFASFLGESIPHLSVPSQANTAEILYREPPAGRDLAAASCHMILDLHRRGEEGDILVFLPSVQ
;
A
#
# COMPACT_ATOMS: atom_id res chain seq x y z
N PRO A 1 0.85 -1.43 -4.10
CA PRO A 1 1.59 -2.30 -5.03
C PRO A 1 2.15 -3.60 -4.42
N TYR A 2 2.61 -3.60 -3.16
CA TYR A 2 3.22 -4.78 -2.53
C TYR A 2 2.24 -5.59 -1.68
N ALA A 3 2.09 -6.88 -1.96
CA ALA A 3 1.22 -7.79 -1.21
C ALA A 3 1.58 -7.85 0.29
N ALA A 4 2.87 -8.03 0.61
CA ALA A 4 3.33 -8.09 1.99
C ALA A 4 3.04 -6.80 2.78
N ALA A 5 3.10 -5.64 2.12
CA ALA A 5 2.74 -4.37 2.76
C ALA A 5 1.25 -4.32 3.09
N ALA A 6 0.37 -4.73 2.16
CA ALA A 6 -1.07 -4.79 2.40
C ALA A 6 -1.44 -5.72 3.57
N CYS A 7 -0.86 -6.92 3.62
CA CYS A 7 -1.10 -7.87 4.70
C CYS A 7 -0.61 -7.33 6.06
N ASN A 8 0.62 -6.83 6.12
CA ASN A 8 1.20 -6.31 7.37
C ASN A 8 0.47 -5.06 7.86
N LEU A 9 0.03 -4.18 6.95
CA LEU A 9 -0.71 -2.98 7.31
C LEU A 9 -2.09 -3.34 7.86
N ALA A 10 -2.80 -4.28 7.23
CA ALA A 10 -4.08 -4.77 7.73
C ALA A 10 -3.96 -5.38 9.13
N LEU A 11 -2.94 -6.23 9.34
CA LEU A 11 -2.65 -6.82 10.66
C LEU A 11 -2.38 -5.74 11.71
N ARG A 12 -1.54 -4.76 11.36
CA ARG A 12 -1.13 -3.71 12.29
C ARG A 12 -2.27 -2.74 12.62
N VAL A 13 -3.11 -2.43 11.64
CA VAL A 13 -4.31 -1.59 11.86
C VAL A 13 -5.35 -2.33 12.69
N ALA A 14 -5.53 -3.63 12.47
CA ALA A 14 -6.41 -4.45 13.30
C ALA A 14 -5.95 -4.44 14.77
N ASP A 15 -4.66 -4.63 15.01
CA ASP A 15 -4.06 -4.61 16.35
C ASP A 15 -4.16 -3.22 17.02
N GLU A 16 -3.74 -2.15 16.34
CA GLU A 16 -3.74 -0.78 16.90
C GLU A 16 -5.16 -0.25 17.20
N MET A 17 -6.17 -0.72 16.46
CA MET A 17 -7.55 -0.27 16.60
C MET A 17 -8.41 -1.22 17.45
N ASP A 18 -7.83 -2.27 18.02
CA ASP A 18 -8.55 -3.34 18.73
C ASP A 18 -9.70 -3.96 17.88
N LEU A 19 -9.44 -4.18 16.58
CA LEU A 19 -10.39 -4.73 15.61
C LEU A 19 -10.01 -6.16 15.19
N SER A 20 -10.99 -6.92 14.73
CA SER A 20 -10.79 -8.28 14.25
C SER A 20 -10.39 -8.29 12.77
N LEU A 21 -9.21 -8.85 12.49
CA LEU A 21 -8.80 -9.16 11.12
C LEU A 21 -9.76 -10.20 10.52
N GLY A 22 -10.18 -9.96 9.29
CA GLY A 22 -11.20 -10.77 8.66
C GLY A 22 -12.59 -10.51 9.22
N LEU A 23 -12.88 -9.38 9.88
CA LEU A 23 -14.26 -8.95 10.12
C LEU A 23 -14.38 -7.45 9.87
N GLU A 24 -13.77 -6.60 10.70
CA GLU A 24 -13.79 -5.15 10.50
C GLU A 24 -12.64 -4.66 9.62
N VAL A 25 -11.49 -5.36 9.66
CA VAL A 25 -10.31 -5.05 8.84
C VAL A 25 -9.96 -6.27 7.99
N GLY A 26 -9.79 -6.08 6.68
CA GLY A 26 -9.44 -7.16 5.75
C GLY A 26 -8.28 -6.78 4.84
N TYR A 27 -7.69 -7.78 4.18
CA TYR A 27 -6.80 -7.57 3.05
C TYR A 27 -7.11 -8.54 1.91
N ARG A 28 -6.82 -8.12 0.68
CA ARG A 28 -6.89 -8.97 -0.50
C ARG A 28 -5.65 -8.77 -1.36
N VAL A 29 -4.90 -9.85 -1.57
CA VAL A 29 -3.67 -9.86 -2.37
C VAL A 29 -3.72 -11.05 -3.34
N PRO A 30 -2.89 -11.09 -4.40
CA PRO A 30 -2.93 -12.18 -5.35
C PRO A 30 -2.76 -13.54 -4.66
N HIS A 31 -3.69 -14.46 -4.89
CA HIS A 31 -3.72 -15.82 -4.35
C HIS A 31 -3.98 -15.96 -2.84
N GLU A 32 -4.24 -14.86 -2.13
CA GLU A 32 -4.54 -14.88 -0.70
C GLU A 32 -5.59 -13.83 -0.35
N ASP A 33 -6.66 -14.27 0.31
CA ASP A 33 -7.72 -13.40 0.79
C ASP A 33 -7.84 -13.55 2.32
N GLY A 34 -7.54 -12.47 3.03
CA GLY A 34 -7.65 -12.37 4.50
C GLY A 34 -9.08 -12.08 4.97
N CYS A 35 -10.06 -12.19 4.09
CA CYS A 35 -11.48 -11.96 4.37
C CYS A 35 -12.20 -13.30 4.68
N THR A 36 -12.97 -13.35 5.77
CA THR A 36 -13.94 -14.44 6.01
C THR A 36 -15.18 -14.27 5.12
N PRO A 37 -16.01 -15.30 4.90
CA PRO A 37 -17.27 -15.15 4.15
C PRO A 37 -18.25 -14.13 4.74
N ASP A 38 -18.12 -13.77 6.02
CA ASP A 38 -18.87 -12.67 6.66
C ASP A 38 -18.21 -11.29 6.40
N THR A 39 -16.95 -11.26 5.99
CA THR A 39 -16.13 -10.09 5.60
C THR A 39 -16.24 -9.79 4.11
N ILE A 40 -16.55 -10.80 3.28
CA ILE A 40 -16.76 -10.59 1.86
C ILE A 40 -18.07 -9.80 1.73
N LEU A 41 -17.95 -8.47 1.65
CA LEU A 41 -18.98 -7.61 1.09
C LEU A 41 -19.27 -8.16 -0.31
N ARG A 42 -20.34 -8.95 -0.37
CA ARG A 42 -20.73 -9.75 -1.53
C ARG A 42 -20.82 -8.84 -2.73
N TYR A 43 -20.06 -9.19 -3.76
CA TYR A 43 -20.23 -8.75 -5.15
C TYR A 43 -21.61 -9.13 -5.74
N GLU A 44 -22.49 -9.78 -5.00
CA GLU A 44 -23.86 -10.06 -5.46
C GLU A 44 -24.89 -9.37 -4.58
N ALA A 45 -25.29 -8.18 -5.03
CA ALA A 45 -26.61 -7.64 -4.75
C ALA A 45 -27.65 -8.53 -5.45
N THR A 46 -27.94 -9.73 -4.93
CA THR A 46 -29.19 -10.50 -5.10
C THR A 46 -29.13 -11.73 -4.16
N LEU A 47 -30.05 -11.81 -3.18
CA LEU A 47 -30.43 -13.02 -2.40
C LEU A 47 -29.57 -13.50 -1.20
N ALA A 48 -29.07 -12.61 -0.35
CA ALA A 48 -28.63 -13.02 1.01
C ALA A 48 -29.15 -12.10 2.11
N ALA A 49 -30.48 -12.06 2.24
CA ALA A 49 -31.19 -11.43 3.35
C ALA A 49 -31.38 -12.38 4.56
N LEU A 50 -30.52 -13.37 4.76
CA LEU A 50 -30.61 -14.33 5.88
C LEU A 50 -29.21 -14.80 6.30
N SER A 51 -28.48 -13.97 7.03
CA SER A 51 -27.56 -14.46 8.05
C SER A 51 -27.25 -13.34 9.04
N CYS A 52 -27.27 -13.68 10.32
CA CYS A 52 -27.23 -12.79 11.48
C CYS A 52 -25.83 -12.23 11.76
N CYS A 53 -25.10 -11.80 10.73
CA CYS A 53 -23.73 -11.30 10.83
C CYS A 53 -23.68 -9.87 10.27
N SER A 54 -23.90 -8.90 11.14
CA SER A 54 -23.80 -7.46 10.87
C SER A 54 -22.34 -6.99 10.92
N TYR A 55 -21.41 -7.70 10.27
CA TYR A 55 -20.01 -7.28 10.23
C TYR A 55 -19.75 -6.63 8.89
N THR A 56 -19.73 -5.29 8.89
CA THR A 56 -19.36 -4.51 7.70
C THR A 56 -17.87 -4.28 7.78
N VAL A 57 -17.10 -4.72 6.78
CA VAL A 57 -15.68 -4.37 6.68
C VAL A 57 -15.59 -2.86 6.63
N LEU A 58 -14.93 -2.28 7.62
CA LEU A 58 -14.69 -0.86 7.71
C LEU A 58 -13.48 -0.46 6.86
N MET A 59 -12.45 -1.33 6.80
CA MET A 59 -11.24 -1.10 6.04
C MET A 59 -10.75 -2.35 5.30
N LEU A 60 -10.49 -2.20 4.01
CA LEU A 60 -9.93 -3.26 3.15
C LEU A 60 -8.62 -2.78 2.53
N PHE A 61 -7.55 -3.55 2.73
CA PHE A 61 -6.25 -3.32 2.10
C PHE A 61 -6.11 -4.22 0.87
N VAL A 62 -6.08 -3.62 -0.31
CA VAL A 62 -6.07 -4.36 -1.58
C VAL A 62 -4.87 -3.96 -2.42
N THR A 63 -4.30 -4.92 -3.17
CA THR A 63 -3.30 -4.57 -4.17
C THR A 63 -3.95 -3.81 -5.32
N ASP A 64 -3.19 -2.90 -5.91
CA ASP A 64 -3.58 -2.09 -7.07
C ASP A 64 -4.08 -2.94 -8.25
N SER A 65 -3.43 -4.08 -8.52
CA SER A 65 -3.88 -5.02 -9.55
C SER A 65 -5.28 -5.58 -9.30
N LEU A 66 -5.58 -5.99 -8.07
CA LEU A 66 -6.88 -6.58 -7.74
C LEU A 66 -7.99 -5.54 -7.69
N LEU A 67 -7.69 -4.32 -7.24
CA LEU A 67 -8.64 -3.22 -7.31
C LEU A 67 -8.97 -2.86 -8.77
N LEU A 68 -7.96 -2.85 -9.63
CA LEU A 68 -8.17 -2.64 -11.07
C LEU A 68 -9.01 -3.77 -11.69
N GLU A 69 -8.81 -5.02 -11.27
CA GLU A 69 -9.66 -6.14 -11.66
C GLU A 69 -11.11 -5.98 -11.18
N GLU A 70 -11.29 -5.51 -9.95
CA GLU A 70 -12.62 -5.24 -9.39
C GLU A 70 -13.35 -4.13 -10.17
N MET A 71 -12.62 -3.10 -10.62
CA MET A 71 -13.17 -2.06 -11.49
C MET A 71 -13.64 -2.58 -12.85
N MET A 72 -13.14 -3.72 -13.33
CA MET A 72 -13.67 -4.33 -14.56
C MET A 72 -15.11 -4.85 -14.36
N SER A 73 -15.45 -5.23 -13.13
CA SER A 73 -16.76 -5.78 -12.76
C SER A 73 -17.70 -4.70 -12.21
N ASP A 74 -17.20 -3.81 -11.37
CA ASP A 74 -17.91 -2.62 -10.90
C ASP A 74 -17.12 -1.33 -11.21
N PRO A 75 -17.26 -0.76 -12.42
CA PRO A 75 -16.50 0.41 -12.85
C PRO A 75 -16.69 1.67 -12.01
N LEU A 76 -17.79 1.76 -11.25
CA LEU A 76 -18.08 2.90 -10.38
C LEU A 76 -17.70 2.66 -8.92
N LEU A 77 -17.13 1.49 -8.60
CA LEU A 77 -16.63 1.14 -7.27
C LEU A 77 -17.67 1.38 -6.17
N ARG A 78 -18.94 1.06 -6.43
CA ARG A 78 -20.12 1.47 -5.64
C ARG A 78 -20.05 1.05 -4.18
N GLN A 79 -19.30 -0.01 -3.90
CA GLN A 79 -19.10 -0.53 -2.54
C GLN A 79 -18.21 0.35 -1.67
N TYR A 80 -17.39 1.23 -2.27
CA TYR A 80 -16.45 2.08 -1.55
C TYR A 80 -16.98 3.51 -1.41
N GLY A 81 -16.86 4.09 -0.23
CA GLY A 81 -17.11 5.52 0.00
C GLY A 81 -15.84 6.38 -0.08
N VAL A 82 -14.70 5.81 0.33
CA VAL A 82 -13.39 6.44 0.31
C VAL A 82 -12.38 5.44 -0.23
N LEU A 83 -11.50 5.91 -1.11
CA LEU A 83 -10.40 5.13 -1.64
C LEU A 83 -9.09 5.84 -1.36
N VAL A 84 -8.13 5.14 -0.75
CA VAL A 84 -6.79 5.66 -0.47
C VAL A 84 -5.80 4.91 -1.35
N ILE A 85 -5.17 5.62 -2.28
CA ILE A 85 -4.13 5.05 -3.14
C ILE A 85 -2.79 5.40 -2.51
N ASP A 86 -2.13 4.38 -1.98
CA ASP A 86 -0.84 4.49 -1.31
C ASP A 86 0.33 4.12 -2.24
N GLU A 87 1.53 4.58 -1.90
CA GLU A 87 2.78 4.30 -2.61
C GLU A 87 2.75 4.67 -4.11
N THR A 88 2.06 5.76 -4.48
CA THR A 88 1.93 6.14 -5.90
C THR A 88 3.25 6.52 -6.58
N GLN A 89 4.28 6.84 -5.78
CA GLN A 89 5.65 7.03 -6.28
C GLN A 89 6.23 5.80 -6.99
N GLU A 90 5.73 4.59 -6.70
CA GLU A 90 6.19 3.36 -7.35
C GLU A 90 5.76 3.24 -8.81
N ARG A 91 4.78 4.04 -9.26
CA ARG A 91 4.38 4.17 -10.67
C ARG A 91 4.17 2.83 -11.38
N THR A 92 3.51 1.89 -10.71
CA THR A 92 3.12 0.62 -11.35
C THR A 92 2.12 0.88 -12.47
N VAL A 93 2.11 0.02 -13.49
CA VAL A 93 1.14 0.11 -14.59
C VAL A 93 -0.30 0.07 -14.06
N ALA A 94 -0.57 -0.80 -13.08
CA ALA A 94 -1.90 -0.90 -12.47
C ALA A 94 -2.31 0.40 -11.78
N THR A 95 -1.42 1.01 -10.99
CA THR A 95 -1.69 2.27 -10.29
C THR A 95 -1.92 3.42 -11.28
N ASP A 96 -1.10 3.53 -12.32
CA ASP A 96 -1.24 4.60 -13.32
C ASP A 96 -2.58 4.48 -14.09
N VAL A 97 -2.96 3.26 -14.50
CA VAL A 97 -4.26 3.01 -15.15
C VAL A 97 -5.40 3.31 -14.19
N LEU A 98 -5.29 2.86 -12.94
CA LEU A 98 -6.28 3.09 -11.89
C LEU A 98 -6.52 4.59 -11.67
N LEU A 99 -5.47 5.40 -11.52
CA LEU A 99 -5.58 6.85 -11.34
C LEU A 99 -6.24 7.54 -12.54
N GLY A 100 -5.96 7.06 -13.76
CA GLY A 100 -6.62 7.52 -14.98
C GLY A 100 -8.14 7.26 -14.94
N LEU A 101 -8.53 6.03 -14.61
CA LEU A 101 -9.95 5.64 -14.51
C LEU A 101 -10.68 6.35 -13.37
N LEU A 102 -10.05 6.47 -12.20
CA LEU A 102 -10.63 7.12 -11.03
C LEU A 102 -10.97 8.59 -11.29
N ARG A 103 -10.23 9.28 -12.16
CA ARG A 103 -10.56 10.65 -12.57
C ARG A 103 -11.93 10.74 -13.25
N ASP A 104 -12.27 9.74 -14.07
CA ASP A 104 -13.56 9.66 -14.73
C ASP A 104 -14.66 9.16 -13.80
N VAL A 105 -14.34 8.25 -12.87
CA VAL A 105 -15.28 7.81 -11.83
C VAL A 105 -15.66 8.97 -10.92
N CYS A 106 -14.71 9.78 -10.44
CA CYS A 106 -14.99 10.93 -9.57
C CYS A 106 -15.89 11.98 -10.23
N ARG A 107 -15.85 12.10 -11.57
CA ARG A 107 -16.76 12.98 -12.33
C ARG A 107 -18.19 12.45 -12.38
N GLN A 108 -18.35 11.13 -12.41
CA GLN A 108 -19.67 10.47 -12.44
C GLN A 108 -20.24 10.24 -11.04
N ARG A 109 -19.38 10.15 -10.03
CA ARG A 109 -19.70 9.74 -8.67
C ARG A 109 -19.12 10.73 -7.65
N ALA A 110 -19.84 11.83 -7.46
CA ALA A 110 -19.41 12.94 -6.61
C ALA A 110 -19.27 12.56 -5.12
N GLU A 111 -19.92 11.49 -4.67
CA GLU A 111 -19.83 11.00 -3.30
C GLU A 111 -18.56 10.19 -3.01
N LEU A 112 -17.91 9.63 -4.04
CA LEU A 112 -16.67 8.88 -3.87
C LEU A 112 -15.51 9.85 -3.58
N LYS A 113 -14.82 9.65 -2.47
CA LYS A 113 -13.61 10.42 -2.13
C LYS A 113 -12.36 9.61 -2.46
N VAL A 114 -11.42 10.21 -3.17
CA VAL A 114 -10.13 9.59 -3.48
C VAL A 114 -9.02 10.40 -2.81
N VAL A 115 -8.16 9.72 -2.06
CA VAL A 115 -6.96 10.27 -1.45
C VAL A 115 -5.76 9.60 -2.11
N VAL A 116 -4.81 10.41 -2.58
CA VAL A 116 -3.56 9.93 -3.18
C VAL A 116 -2.41 10.26 -2.24
N LEU A 117 -1.75 9.22 -1.73
CA LEU A 117 -0.56 9.33 -0.91
C LEU A 117 0.68 9.13 -1.79
N THR A 118 1.65 10.03 -1.64
CA THR A 118 2.83 10.05 -2.49
C THR A 118 4.02 10.68 -1.79
N ALA A 119 5.23 10.36 -2.24
CA ALA A 119 6.45 10.98 -1.76
C ALA A 119 6.52 12.47 -2.18
N PRO A 120 7.07 13.37 -1.32
CA PRO A 120 7.15 14.80 -1.63
C PRO A 120 7.84 15.12 -2.97
N ALA A 121 8.83 14.31 -3.37
CA ALA A 121 9.60 14.50 -4.60
C ALA A 121 8.75 14.43 -5.89
N VAL A 122 7.64 13.68 -5.87
CA VAL A 122 6.78 13.46 -7.05
C VAL A 122 5.41 14.13 -6.93
N ALA A 123 5.12 14.77 -5.79
CA ALA A 123 3.82 15.38 -5.49
C ALA A 123 3.38 16.42 -6.53
N HIS A 124 4.31 17.25 -7.04
CA HIS A 124 4.01 18.25 -8.06
C HIS A 124 3.51 17.60 -9.36
N THR A 125 4.12 16.49 -9.79
CA THR A 125 3.72 15.77 -11.00
C THR A 125 2.29 15.24 -10.87
N PHE A 126 1.95 14.67 -9.72
CA PHE A 126 0.58 14.21 -9.45
C PHE A 126 -0.42 15.37 -9.36
N ALA A 127 -0.04 16.49 -8.74
CA ALA A 127 -0.89 17.67 -8.67
C ALA A 127 -1.20 18.21 -10.08
N SER A 128 -0.21 18.29 -10.97
CA SER A 128 -0.43 18.68 -12.37
C SER A 128 -1.32 17.69 -13.14
N PHE A 129 -1.17 16.38 -12.88
CA PHE A 129 -1.96 15.34 -13.54
C PHE A 129 -3.44 15.36 -13.09
N LEU A 130 -3.69 15.41 -11.79
CA LEU A 130 -5.03 15.36 -11.21
C LEU A 130 -5.76 16.70 -11.41
N GLY A 131 -5.02 17.81 -11.37
CA GLY A 131 -5.51 19.18 -11.59
C GLY A 131 -5.17 20.11 -10.41
N GLU A 132 -4.77 21.34 -10.72
CA GLU A 132 -4.32 22.33 -9.73
C GLU A 132 -5.38 22.72 -8.70
N SER A 133 -6.66 22.47 -8.97
CA SER A 133 -7.76 22.78 -8.04
C SER A 133 -7.89 21.77 -6.89
N ILE A 134 -7.10 20.70 -6.88
CA ILE A 134 -7.18 19.65 -5.86
C ILE A 134 -6.35 20.06 -4.63
N PRO A 135 -6.91 19.99 -3.41
CA PRO A 135 -6.18 20.32 -2.19
C PRO A 135 -4.94 19.44 -2.00
N HIS A 136 -3.80 20.07 -1.74
CA HIS A 136 -2.55 19.39 -1.43
C HIS A 136 -2.22 19.54 0.06
N LEU A 137 -1.99 18.42 0.74
CA LEU A 137 -1.57 18.37 2.14
C LEU A 137 -0.16 17.77 2.22
N SER A 138 0.76 18.50 2.84
CA SER A 138 2.12 18.04 3.09
C SER A 138 2.31 17.83 4.59
N VAL A 139 2.76 16.64 4.97
CA VAL A 139 3.17 16.35 6.33
C VAL A 139 4.66 16.69 6.43
N PRO A 140 5.08 17.61 7.33
CA PRO A 140 6.48 17.93 7.48
C PRO A 140 7.24 16.72 8.01
N SER A 141 8.28 16.29 7.32
CA SER A 141 9.23 15.30 7.84
C SER A 141 10.42 16.02 8.48
N GLN A 142 10.86 15.54 9.65
CA GLN A 142 12.16 15.94 10.17
C GLN A 142 13.25 15.31 9.30
N ALA A 143 14.12 16.14 8.73
CA ALA A 143 15.28 15.66 8.03
C ALA A 143 16.28 15.09 9.05
N ASN A 144 16.29 13.77 9.21
CA ASN A 144 17.35 13.10 9.94
C ASN A 144 18.62 13.15 9.09
N THR A 145 19.69 13.70 9.66
CA THR A 145 20.99 13.75 8.98
C THR A 145 21.64 12.37 9.13
N ALA A 146 21.59 11.56 8.08
CA ALA A 146 22.29 10.29 8.05
C ALA A 146 23.74 10.49 7.57
N GLU A 147 24.70 9.86 8.25
CA GLU A 147 26.08 9.77 7.76
C GLU A 147 26.14 8.75 6.61
N ILE A 148 26.69 9.16 5.47
CA ILE A 148 26.81 8.30 4.29
C ILE A 148 28.28 7.89 4.13
N LEU A 149 28.53 6.58 4.21
CA LEU A 149 29.86 5.99 4.05
C LEU A 149 29.93 5.17 2.77
N TYR A 150 30.92 5.48 1.92
CA TYR A 150 31.21 4.73 0.70
C TYR A 150 32.41 3.82 0.92
N ARG A 151 32.28 2.55 0.51
CA ARG A 151 33.36 1.56 0.55
C ARG A 151 33.42 0.84 -0.78
N GLU A 152 34.59 0.80 -1.40
CA GLU A 152 34.78 0.00 -2.61
C GLU A 152 34.66 -1.49 -2.26
N PRO A 153 33.81 -2.25 -2.96
CA PRO A 153 33.76 -3.70 -2.75
C PRO A 153 35.09 -4.31 -3.20
N PRO A 154 35.67 -5.24 -2.41
CA PRO A 154 36.89 -5.95 -2.84
C PRO A 154 36.66 -6.62 -4.19
N ALA A 155 37.60 -6.45 -5.13
CA ALA A 155 37.48 -6.99 -6.49
C ALA A 155 37.12 -8.49 -6.46
N GLY A 156 36.04 -8.85 -7.14
CA GLY A 156 35.58 -10.24 -7.27
C GLY A 156 34.82 -10.82 -6.08
N ARG A 157 34.43 -10.02 -5.07
CA ARG A 157 33.51 -10.50 -4.01
C ARG A 157 32.04 -10.37 -4.40
N ASP A 158 31.28 -11.36 -3.97
CA ASP A 158 29.83 -11.32 -3.88
C ASP A 158 29.38 -10.15 -2.97
N LEU A 159 28.41 -9.36 -3.45
CA LEU A 159 27.81 -8.24 -2.72
C LEU A 159 27.17 -8.70 -1.41
N ALA A 160 26.62 -9.91 -1.36
CA ALA A 160 26.09 -10.47 -0.12
C ALA A 160 27.21 -10.69 0.90
N ALA A 161 28.34 -11.28 0.48
CA ALA A 161 29.50 -11.45 1.35
C ALA A 161 30.11 -10.12 1.82
N ALA A 162 30.11 -9.09 0.96
CA ALA A 162 30.54 -7.74 1.35
C ALA A 162 29.60 -7.12 2.40
N SER A 163 28.28 -7.29 2.22
CA SER A 163 27.26 -6.83 3.16
C SER A 163 27.42 -7.50 4.53
N CYS A 164 27.61 -8.83 4.57
CA CYS A 164 27.86 -9.56 5.82
C CYS A 164 29.09 -9.04 6.58
N HIS A 165 30.18 -8.73 5.88
CA HIS A 165 31.36 -8.14 6.53
C HIS A 165 31.05 -6.77 7.13
N MET A 166 30.28 -5.93 6.44
CA MET A 166 29.91 -4.62 6.96
C MET A 166 29.05 -4.74 8.23
N ILE A 167 28.06 -5.64 8.23
CA ILE A 167 27.22 -5.90 9.41
C ILE A 167 28.08 -6.33 10.61
N LEU A 168 29.04 -7.23 10.39
CA LEU A 168 29.95 -7.68 11.45
C LEU A 168 30.88 -6.55 11.93
N ASP A 169 31.35 -5.69 11.03
CA ASP A 169 32.17 -4.53 11.38
C ASP A 169 31.37 -3.54 12.24
N LEU A 170 30.12 -3.22 11.86
CA LEU A 170 29.21 -2.35 12.64
C LEU A 170 28.92 -2.94 14.02
N HIS A 171 28.58 -4.24 14.08
CA HIS A 171 28.32 -4.94 15.33
C HIS A 171 29.55 -4.94 16.26
N ARG A 172 30.75 -5.17 15.72
CA ARG A 172 32.00 -5.17 16.51
C ARG A 172 32.38 -3.78 17.04
N ARG A 173 31.97 -2.70 16.36
CA ARG A 173 32.16 -1.33 16.84
C ARG A 173 31.23 -0.97 17.99
N GLY A 174 30.18 -1.78 18.23
CA GLY A 174 29.20 -1.55 19.29
C GLY A 174 28.24 -0.41 18.95
N GLU A 175 27.96 -0.18 17.66
CA GLU A 175 26.94 0.78 17.25
C GLU A 175 25.55 0.28 17.68
N GLU A 176 24.75 1.16 18.29
CA GLU A 176 23.39 0.85 18.75
C GLU A 176 22.38 0.96 17.60
N GLY A 177 21.35 0.10 17.63
CA GLY A 177 20.23 0.12 16.68
C GLY A 177 20.12 -1.14 15.82
N ASP A 178 19.00 -1.25 15.12
CA ASP A 178 18.74 -2.34 14.17
C ASP A 178 19.45 -2.09 12.83
N ILE A 179 19.83 -3.16 12.13
CA ILE A 179 20.52 -3.09 10.84
C ILE A 179 19.57 -3.56 9.74
N LEU A 180 19.25 -2.65 8.80
CA LEU A 180 18.50 -2.97 7.58
C LEU A 180 19.47 -3.13 6.40
N VAL A 181 19.37 -4.25 5.69
CA VAL A 181 20.24 -4.57 4.54
C VAL A 181 19.38 -4.85 3.32
N PHE A 182 19.66 -4.13 2.23
CA PHE A 182 19.01 -4.35 0.94
C PHE A 182 19.87 -5.30 0.10
N LEU A 183 19.32 -6.47 -0.22
CA LEU A 183 19.96 -7.47 -1.07
C LEU A 183 19.08 -7.73 -2.31
N PRO A 184 19.68 -8.06 -3.47
CA PRO A 184 18.91 -8.54 -4.60
C PRO A 184 18.21 -9.87 -4.25
N SER A 185 16.99 -10.06 -4.75
CA SER A 185 16.32 -11.36 -4.65
C SER A 185 17.10 -12.41 -5.43
N VAL A 186 17.13 -13.64 -4.91
CA VAL A 186 17.66 -14.80 -5.66
C VAL A 186 16.74 -14.99 -6.88
N GLN A 187 17.28 -14.87 -8.08
CA GLN A 187 16.58 -15.24 -9.33
C GLN A 187 16.47 -16.75 -9.46
#